data_AF-A0A443NR90-F1
#
_entry.id   AF-A0A443NR90-F1
#
_cell.length_a   1.000
_cell.length_b   1.000
_cell.length_c   1.000
_cell.angle_alpha   90.00
_cell.angle_beta   90.00
_cell.angle_gamma   90.00
#
_symmetry.space_group_name_H-M   'P 1'
#
loop_
_entity.id
_entity.type
_entity.pdbx_description
1 polymer ?
#
loop_
_entity_poly.entity_id
_entity_poly.type
_entity_poly.pdbx_seq_one_letter_code
_entity_poly.pdbx_strand_id
1 'polypeptide(L)'
;MNSTFRSKTLFRPNPCVASVPPHLSISRLLRPSSPISAQIHKSGAFLLQQQKSSRELSSGQMLVKGRKAAGRGEEMAPQYAFGPHEDDVIIKHRLLTRTTTTRGEPPLKKLQKKFMSFALEVEKDADNYSDCERLYKGLLQEMTTFELPLLKTKAVIDANLREKENFNELQEEIRSQILQAQADIEDLKKQLQESKIERQHKEECEAIRRLVSLQPPRSETQKIISDLEKEIAALEAENTAGSRTLELRKKQFSLLLHVVDELQNTIEEEQKSLAEELRLAMEEHKNSLEDASGGSEAMAVD
;
A
#
# COMPACT_ATOMS: atom_id res chain seq x y z
N MET A 1 44.40 8.41 -17.98
CA MET A 1 43.63 9.46 -17.25
C MET A 1 43.31 10.56 -18.24
N ASN A 2 42.20 10.44 -18.97
CA ASN A 2 41.83 11.36 -20.03
C ASN A 2 40.32 11.60 -20.07
N SER A 3 39.97 12.88 -19.94
CA SER A 3 38.95 13.58 -20.73
C SER A 3 37.45 13.33 -20.49
N THR A 4 36.76 14.47 -20.52
CA THR A 4 35.43 14.68 -21.11
C THR A 4 34.24 14.65 -20.16
N PHE A 5 34.15 15.74 -19.41
CA PHE A 5 32.89 16.38 -19.00
C PHE A 5 32.05 16.67 -20.26
N ARG A 6 30.86 16.10 -20.36
CA ARG A 6 29.91 16.45 -21.43
C ARG A 6 28.57 16.88 -20.82
N SER A 7 28.41 18.19 -20.71
CA SER A 7 27.13 18.87 -20.58
C SER A 7 26.24 18.52 -21.77
N LYS A 8 25.01 18.05 -21.51
CA LYS A 8 23.87 18.21 -22.43
C LYS A 8 22.59 18.42 -21.62
N THR A 9 22.25 19.69 -21.49
CA THR A 9 20.89 20.20 -21.40
C THR A 9 20.06 19.67 -22.57
N LEU A 10 18.93 19.04 -22.28
CA LEU A 10 17.81 18.99 -23.23
C LEU A 10 16.50 19.07 -22.44
N PHE A 11 16.07 20.31 -22.26
CA PHE A 11 14.68 20.69 -22.04
C PHE A 11 13.87 20.12 -23.22
N ARG A 12 12.94 19.20 -22.96
CA ARG A 12 11.88 18.85 -23.91
C ARG A 12 10.55 19.39 -23.38
N PRO A 13 9.83 20.19 -24.18
CA PRO A 13 8.49 20.63 -23.84
C PRO A 13 7.48 19.49 -24.04
N ASN A 14 6.43 19.52 -23.21
CA ASN A 14 5.22 18.70 -23.34
C ASN A 14 4.65 18.69 -24.77
N PRO A 15 4.11 17.55 -25.20
CA PRO A 15 2.95 17.55 -26.06
C PRO A 15 1.74 17.00 -25.31
N CYS A 16 0.77 17.90 -25.12
CA CYS A 16 -0.65 17.71 -25.40
C CYS A 16 -1.30 16.35 -25.07
N VAL A 17 -2.18 16.42 -24.06
CA VAL A 17 -3.60 16.03 -24.14
C VAL A 17 -3.87 14.80 -25.01
N ALA A 18 -3.79 13.61 -24.40
CA ALA A 18 -4.45 12.43 -24.92
C ALA A 18 -5.75 12.21 -24.14
N SER A 19 -6.84 12.18 -24.92
CA SER A 19 -8.23 12.01 -24.54
C SER A 19 -8.47 10.87 -23.53
N VAL A 20 -9.21 11.21 -22.47
CA VAL A 20 -9.92 10.24 -21.63
C VAL A 20 -11.00 9.56 -22.48
N PRO A 21 -11.02 8.22 -22.62
CA PRO A 21 -12.12 7.55 -23.29
C PRO A 21 -13.39 7.58 -22.41
N PRO A 22 -14.57 7.81 -23.00
CA PRO A 22 -15.80 7.91 -22.24
C PRO A 22 -16.25 6.53 -21.76
N HIS A 23 -16.82 6.52 -20.54
CA HIS A 23 -17.71 5.50 -19.97
C HIS A 23 -18.28 4.51 -21.00
N LEU A 24 -17.70 3.31 -21.05
CA LEU A 24 -18.37 2.15 -21.65
C LEU A 24 -19.40 1.66 -20.62
N SER A 25 -20.64 2.05 -20.90
CA SER A 25 -21.83 1.60 -20.21
C SER A 25 -21.91 0.07 -20.29
N ILE A 26 -21.77 -0.62 -19.16
CA ILE A 26 -22.10 -2.03 -18.98
C ILE A 26 -23.62 -2.14 -19.10
N SER A 27 -24.15 -2.13 -20.32
CA SER A 27 -25.58 -2.24 -20.60
C SER A 27 -25.82 -2.71 -22.03
N ARG A 28 -25.30 -3.89 -22.37
CA ARG A 28 -25.79 -4.76 -23.46
C ARG A 28 -24.88 -5.98 -23.57
N LEU A 29 -25.28 -7.08 -22.95
CA LEU A 29 -25.07 -8.46 -23.43
C LEU A 29 -25.84 -9.40 -22.49
N LEU A 30 -27.15 -9.21 -22.42
CA LEU A 30 -28.10 -10.23 -21.99
C LEU A 30 -29.17 -10.29 -23.08
N ARG A 31 -28.82 -10.97 -24.18
CA ARG A 31 -29.83 -11.55 -25.06
C ARG A 31 -29.95 -13.01 -24.61
N PRO A 32 -31.14 -13.47 -24.18
CA PRO A 32 -31.30 -14.83 -23.68
C PRO A 32 -31.30 -15.79 -24.87
N SER A 33 -30.16 -16.41 -25.16
CA SER A 33 -30.10 -17.61 -25.99
C SER A 33 -30.25 -18.82 -25.08
N SER A 34 -31.48 -19.36 -25.00
CA SER A 34 -31.80 -20.80 -25.00
C SER A 34 -33.09 -21.09 -24.22
N PRO A 35 -34.02 -21.90 -24.76
CA PRO A 35 -35.32 -22.21 -24.14
C PRO A 35 -35.24 -23.11 -22.89
N ILE A 36 -34.05 -23.34 -22.32
CA ILE A 36 -33.83 -24.27 -21.19
C ILE A 36 -34.04 -23.59 -19.83
N SER A 37 -33.90 -22.26 -19.75
CA SER A 37 -34.05 -21.52 -18.49
C SER A 37 -35.51 -21.43 -17.99
N ALA A 38 -36.49 -21.56 -18.88
CA ALA A 38 -37.91 -21.58 -18.52
C ALA A 38 -38.37 -22.88 -17.85
N GLN A 39 -37.62 -23.99 -18.06
CA GLN A 39 -37.93 -25.29 -17.43
C GLN A 39 -37.36 -25.37 -16.00
N ILE A 40 -36.24 -24.69 -15.74
CA ILE A 40 -35.57 -24.63 -14.44
C ILE A 40 -36.39 -23.83 -13.42
N HIS A 41 -37.13 -22.81 -13.84
CA HIS A 41 -38.00 -22.05 -12.93
C HIS A 41 -39.22 -22.85 -12.44
N LYS A 42 -39.71 -23.83 -13.21
CA LYS A 42 -40.84 -24.69 -12.81
C LYS A 42 -40.39 -25.87 -11.94
N SER A 43 -39.22 -26.46 -12.22
CA SER A 43 -38.65 -27.52 -11.37
C SER A 43 -38.03 -26.99 -10.08
N GLY A 44 -37.40 -25.80 -10.11
CA GLY A 44 -36.86 -25.13 -8.92
C GLY A 44 -37.95 -24.68 -7.94
N ALA A 45 -39.11 -24.26 -8.42
CA ALA A 45 -40.26 -23.95 -7.57
C ALA A 45 -40.80 -25.21 -6.84
N PHE A 46 -40.79 -26.37 -7.50
CA PHE A 46 -41.20 -27.65 -6.89
C PHE A 46 -40.18 -28.15 -5.85
N LEU A 47 -38.87 -27.98 -6.12
CA LEU A 47 -37.82 -28.31 -5.16
C LEU A 47 -37.84 -27.36 -3.95
N LEU A 48 -38.05 -26.06 -4.15
CA LEU A 48 -38.20 -25.08 -3.07
C LEU A 48 -39.48 -25.29 -2.26
N GLN A 49 -40.59 -25.73 -2.88
CA GLN A 49 -41.81 -26.10 -2.16
C GLN A 49 -41.58 -27.33 -1.25
N GLN A 50 -40.82 -28.34 -1.72
CA GLN A 50 -40.43 -29.48 -0.88
C GLN A 50 -39.41 -29.10 0.20
N GLN A 51 -38.43 -28.26 -0.11
CA GLN A 51 -37.43 -27.83 0.88
C GLN A 51 -38.02 -26.91 1.96
N LYS A 52 -39.02 -26.09 1.63
CA LYS A 52 -39.76 -25.26 2.60
C LYS A 52 -40.62 -26.13 3.51
N SER A 53 -41.23 -27.20 2.99
CA SER A 53 -41.94 -28.20 3.78
C SER A 53 -41.02 -28.99 4.72
N SER A 54 -39.74 -29.21 4.35
CA SER A 54 -38.75 -29.85 5.23
C SER A 54 -38.10 -28.89 6.25
N ARG A 55 -38.01 -27.58 5.97
CA ARG A 55 -37.49 -26.59 6.93
C ARG A 55 -38.51 -26.14 7.99
N GLU A 56 -39.80 -26.18 7.67
CA GLU A 56 -40.88 -25.97 8.67
C GLU A 56 -40.88 -27.06 9.76
N LEU A 57 -40.33 -28.25 9.48
CA LEU A 57 -40.14 -29.33 10.47
C LEU A 57 -38.85 -29.20 11.30
N SER A 58 -37.93 -28.29 10.95
CA SER A 58 -36.63 -28.14 11.61
C SER A 58 -36.47 -26.84 12.41
N SER A 59 -37.46 -25.94 12.41
CA SER A 59 -37.45 -24.73 13.25
C SER A 59 -38.42 -24.86 14.42
N GLY A 60 -38.16 -25.87 15.26
CA GLY A 60 -38.81 -26.06 16.55
C GLY A 60 -37.86 -25.77 17.72
N GLN A 61 -37.09 -24.67 17.66
CA GLN A 61 -36.45 -24.12 18.86
C GLN A 61 -37.33 -23.00 19.41
N MET A 62 -38.27 -23.38 20.27
CA MET A 62 -38.96 -22.43 21.15
C MET A 62 -38.13 -22.24 22.42
N LEU A 63 -37.64 -21.03 22.63
CA LEU A 63 -37.28 -20.52 23.95
C LEU A 63 -38.50 -20.67 24.87
N VAL A 64 -38.45 -21.59 25.83
CA VAL A 64 -39.40 -21.63 26.93
C VAL A 64 -38.95 -20.64 27.99
N LYS A 65 -39.52 -19.42 27.95
CA LYS A 65 -39.64 -18.55 29.12
C LYS A 65 -41.04 -18.74 29.68
N GLY A 66 -41.12 -19.20 30.93
CA GLY A 66 -42.32 -19.76 31.52
C GLY A 66 -43.53 -18.83 31.59
N ARG A 67 -44.72 -19.44 31.50
CA ARG A 67 -45.95 -18.98 32.14
C ARG A 67 -46.87 -20.17 32.40
N LYS A 68 -47.54 -20.08 33.55
CA LYS A 68 -48.31 -21.10 34.26
C LYS A 68 -49.63 -21.49 33.58
N ALA A 69 -49.97 -22.76 33.82
CA ALA A 69 -51.28 -23.32 34.21
C ALA A 69 -52.27 -23.85 33.13
N ALA A 70 -52.52 -25.15 33.30
CA ALA A 70 -53.80 -25.89 33.29
C ALA A 70 -54.49 -26.22 31.96
N GLY A 71 -54.52 -27.52 31.65
CA GLY A 71 -55.45 -28.14 30.70
C GLY A 71 -55.14 -29.62 30.49
N ARG A 72 -56.02 -30.51 30.97
CA ARG A 72 -55.97 -31.96 30.74
C ARG A 72 -56.02 -32.28 29.23
N GLY A 73 -55.10 -33.10 28.76
CA GLY A 73 -55.16 -33.77 27.46
C GLY A 73 -54.10 -34.86 27.41
N GLU A 74 -54.52 -36.12 27.26
CA GLU A 74 -53.64 -37.27 27.11
C GLU A 74 -52.79 -37.11 25.84
N GLU A 75 -51.48 -36.89 26.01
CA GLU A 75 -50.53 -36.96 24.89
C GLU A 75 -50.28 -38.43 24.55
N MET A 76 -51.07 -38.93 23.60
CA MET A 76 -50.78 -40.19 22.92
C MET A 76 -49.64 -39.93 21.92
N ALA A 77 -48.41 -39.98 22.42
CA ALA A 77 -47.22 -39.92 21.57
C ALA A 77 -47.32 -41.02 20.49
N PRO A 78 -47.13 -40.71 19.19
CA PRO A 78 -47.12 -41.75 18.17
C PRO A 78 -45.90 -42.64 18.44
N GLN A 79 -46.17 -43.86 18.89
CA GLN A 79 -45.17 -44.90 19.06
C GLN A 79 -44.63 -45.26 17.66
N TYR A 80 -43.60 -44.55 17.20
CA TYR A 80 -42.85 -44.97 16.02
C TYR A 80 -42.08 -46.25 16.38
N ALA A 81 -42.27 -47.30 15.59
CA ALA A 81 -41.73 -48.63 15.85
C ALA A 81 -40.22 -48.74 15.61
N PHE A 82 -39.57 -47.71 15.04
CA PHE A 82 -38.15 -47.68 14.67
C PHE A 82 -37.54 -46.29 14.91
N GLY A 83 -36.21 -46.22 15.04
CA GLY A 83 -35.49 -44.96 15.30
C GLY A 83 -35.27 -44.11 14.03
N PRO A 84 -35.04 -42.78 14.15
CA PRO A 84 -34.97 -41.85 13.00
C PRO A 84 -33.97 -42.24 11.89
N HIS A 85 -32.82 -42.80 12.26
CA HIS A 85 -31.80 -43.25 11.30
C HIS A 85 -32.18 -44.55 10.58
N GLU A 86 -32.97 -45.42 11.21
CA GLU A 86 -33.48 -46.65 10.61
C GLU A 86 -34.69 -46.34 9.71
N ASP A 87 -35.51 -45.38 10.13
CA ASP A 87 -36.64 -44.86 9.34
C ASP A 87 -36.18 -44.29 8.00
N ASP A 88 -35.11 -43.51 7.95
CA ASP A 88 -34.59 -42.98 6.67
C ASP A 88 -34.17 -44.08 5.71
N VAL A 89 -33.57 -45.16 6.22
CA VAL A 89 -33.18 -46.33 5.42
C VAL A 89 -34.43 -47.08 4.95
N ILE A 90 -35.41 -47.27 5.83
CA ILE A 90 -36.69 -47.95 5.53
C ILE A 90 -37.53 -47.14 4.53
N ILE A 91 -37.60 -45.82 4.70
CA ILE A 91 -38.30 -44.87 3.82
C ILE A 91 -37.61 -44.83 2.45
N LYS A 92 -36.27 -44.71 2.43
CA LYS A 92 -35.47 -44.80 1.20
C LYS A 92 -35.71 -46.13 0.49
N HIS A 93 -35.69 -47.24 1.22
CA HIS A 93 -35.93 -48.57 0.66
C HIS A 93 -37.35 -48.69 0.10
N ARG A 94 -38.39 -48.22 0.82
CA ARG A 94 -39.78 -48.21 0.34
C ARG A 94 -39.99 -47.33 -0.89
N LEU A 95 -39.35 -46.16 -0.94
CA LEU A 95 -39.41 -45.23 -2.07
C LEU A 95 -38.69 -45.77 -3.31
N LEU A 96 -37.50 -46.37 -3.13
CA LEU A 96 -36.72 -46.97 -4.20
C LEU A 96 -37.37 -48.22 -4.79
N THR A 97 -37.90 -49.10 -3.93
CA THR A 97 -38.50 -50.38 -4.34
C THR A 97 -39.99 -50.27 -4.67
N ARG A 98 -40.64 -49.15 -4.35
CA ARG A 98 -42.10 -48.95 -4.46
C ARG A 98 -42.90 -50.09 -3.81
N THR A 99 -42.35 -50.70 -2.75
CA THR A 99 -42.97 -51.81 -2.01
C THR A 99 -44.26 -51.40 -1.29
N THR A 100 -44.55 -50.09 -1.19
CA THR A 100 -45.80 -49.54 -0.65
C THR A 100 -46.28 -48.41 -1.54
N THR A 101 -47.53 -48.48 -1.99
CA THR A 101 -48.22 -47.38 -2.70
C THR A 101 -49.29 -46.81 -1.77
N THR A 102 -49.48 -45.49 -1.78
CA THR A 102 -50.43 -44.78 -0.89
C THR A 102 -51.91 -45.07 -1.18
N ARG A 103 -52.23 -45.64 -2.35
CA ARG A 103 -53.56 -46.19 -2.69
C ARG A 103 -53.45 -47.41 -3.59
N GLY A 104 -53.78 -48.59 -3.07
CA GLY A 104 -53.83 -49.85 -3.82
C GLY A 104 -52.92 -50.95 -3.27
N GLU A 105 -53.02 -52.14 -3.85
CA GLU A 105 -52.15 -53.27 -3.52
C GLU A 105 -50.70 -53.00 -4.00
N PRO A 106 -49.66 -53.30 -3.19
CA PRO A 106 -48.28 -53.17 -3.63
C PRO A 106 -48.01 -53.88 -4.96
N PRO A 107 -47.32 -53.23 -5.93
CA PRO A 107 -47.06 -53.82 -7.24
C PRO A 107 -46.41 -55.21 -7.18
N LEU A 108 -45.44 -55.40 -6.27
CA LEU A 108 -44.78 -56.70 -6.05
C LEU A 108 -45.75 -57.76 -5.52
N LYS A 109 -46.64 -57.38 -4.58
CA LYS A 109 -47.64 -58.29 -4.00
C LYS A 109 -48.71 -58.67 -5.03
N LYS A 110 -49.11 -57.73 -5.88
CA LYS A 110 -50.02 -57.96 -7.00
C LYS A 110 -49.42 -58.92 -8.04
N LEU A 111 -48.14 -58.73 -8.40
CA LEU A 111 -47.39 -59.65 -9.26
C LEU A 111 -47.30 -61.05 -8.64
N GLN A 112 -46.96 -61.14 -7.35
CA GLN A 112 -46.91 -62.40 -6.60
C GLN A 112 -48.24 -63.13 -6.63
N LYS A 113 -49.37 -62.44 -6.41
CA LYS A 113 -50.71 -63.06 -6.48
C LYS A 113 -51.02 -63.60 -7.87
N LYS A 114 -50.65 -62.89 -8.94
CA LYS A 114 -50.83 -63.37 -10.33
C LYS A 114 -49.98 -64.61 -10.61
N PHE A 115 -48.75 -64.64 -10.11
CA PHE A 115 -47.86 -65.80 -10.20
C PHE A 115 -48.45 -67.02 -9.48
N MET A 116 -48.85 -66.85 -8.21
CA MET A 116 -49.44 -67.94 -7.43
C MET A 116 -50.75 -68.45 -8.05
N SER A 117 -51.58 -67.55 -8.61
CA SER A 117 -52.82 -67.94 -9.29
C SER A 117 -52.55 -68.78 -10.54
N PHE A 118 -51.52 -68.43 -11.31
CA PHE A 118 -51.09 -69.22 -12.46
C PHE A 118 -50.51 -70.58 -12.04
N ALA A 119 -49.61 -70.60 -11.05
CA ALA A 119 -49.00 -71.83 -10.54
C ALA A 119 -50.05 -72.82 -10.02
N LEU A 120 -51.01 -72.34 -9.22
CA LEU A 120 -52.10 -73.18 -8.69
C LEU A 120 -53.05 -73.70 -9.78
N GLU A 121 -53.22 -72.99 -10.89
CA GLU A 121 -54.05 -73.49 -12.01
C GLU A 121 -53.31 -74.57 -12.81
N VAL A 122 -51.99 -74.45 -12.94
CA VAL A 122 -51.13 -75.45 -13.60
C VAL A 122 -51.04 -76.74 -12.79
N GLU A 123 -51.08 -76.66 -11.46
CA GLU A 123 -51.05 -77.82 -10.55
C GLU A 123 -52.36 -78.63 -10.53
N LYS A 124 -53.45 -78.12 -11.11
CA LYS A 124 -54.68 -78.88 -11.24
C LYS A 124 -54.52 -79.89 -12.37
N ASP A 125 -54.57 -81.18 -12.06
CA ASP A 125 -54.58 -82.29 -13.04
C ASP A 125 -55.92 -82.34 -13.81
N ALA A 126 -56.25 -81.29 -14.54
CA ALA A 126 -57.45 -81.11 -15.34
C ALA A 126 -57.10 -80.47 -16.70
N ASP A 127 -57.92 -80.71 -17.74
CA ASP A 127 -57.76 -80.13 -19.08
C ASP A 127 -58.10 -78.61 -19.12
N ASN A 128 -57.39 -77.80 -18.34
CA ASN A 128 -57.63 -76.37 -18.12
C ASN A 128 -56.70 -75.45 -18.94
N TYR A 129 -56.24 -75.91 -20.12
CA TYR A 129 -55.24 -75.22 -20.93
C TYR A 129 -55.58 -73.74 -21.23
N SER A 130 -56.85 -73.46 -21.54
CA SER A 130 -57.31 -72.10 -21.86
C SER A 130 -57.22 -71.13 -20.67
N ASP A 131 -57.44 -71.62 -19.45
CA ASP A 131 -57.32 -70.83 -18.22
C ASP A 131 -55.85 -70.60 -17.84
N CYS A 132 -55.01 -71.62 -17.99
CA CYS A 132 -53.56 -71.50 -17.85
C CYS A 132 -52.99 -70.44 -18.81
N GLU A 133 -53.37 -70.47 -20.09
CA GLU A 133 -52.92 -69.49 -21.09
C GLU A 133 -53.36 -68.06 -20.72
N ARG A 134 -54.62 -67.90 -20.29
CA ARG A 134 -55.17 -66.61 -19.85
C ARG A 134 -54.44 -66.06 -18.62
N LEU A 135 -54.16 -66.91 -17.62
CA LEU A 135 -53.44 -66.53 -16.41
C LEU A 135 -51.96 -66.21 -16.70
N TYR A 136 -51.31 -66.96 -17.59
CA TYR A 136 -49.95 -66.69 -18.05
C TYR A 136 -49.83 -65.31 -18.73
N LYS A 137 -50.74 -65.00 -19.66
CA LYS A 137 -50.79 -63.68 -20.31
C LYS A 137 -51.00 -62.55 -19.29
N GLY A 138 -51.86 -62.78 -18.29
CA GLY A 138 -52.08 -61.84 -17.19
C GLY A 138 -50.86 -61.64 -16.29
N LEU A 139 -50.09 -62.71 -16.02
CA LEU A 139 -48.82 -62.64 -15.30
C LEU A 139 -47.77 -61.85 -16.08
N LEU A 140 -47.61 -62.14 -17.38
CA LEU A 140 -46.67 -61.44 -18.25
C LEU A 140 -46.96 -59.94 -18.30
N GLN A 141 -48.23 -59.56 -18.44
CA GLN A 141 -48.65 -58.16 -18.43
C GLN A 141 -48.34 -57.46 -17.10
N GLU A 142 -48.56 -58.12 -15.96
CA GLU A 142 -48.23 -57.56 -14.65
C GLU A 142 -46.71 -57.43 -14.46
N MET A 143 -45.93 -58.37 -14.99
CA MET A 143 -44.47 -58.32 -14.95
C MET A 143 -43.92 -57.13 -15.73
N THR A 144 -44.40 -56.90 -16.95
CA THR A 144 -44.06 -55.69 -17.74
C THR A 144 -44.49 -54.40 -17.03
N THR A 145 -45.66 -54.41 -16.38
CA THR A 145 -46.16 -53.27 -15.61
C THR A 145 -45.28 -52.97 -14.39
N PHE A 146 -44.74 -54.00 -13.75
CA PHE A 146 -43.81 -53.88 -12.62
C PHE A 146 -42.41 -53.40 -13.04
N GLU A 147 -41.93 -53.83 -14.20
CA GLU A 147 -40.62 -53.48 -14.75
C GLU A 147 -40.51 -51.98 -15.10
N LEU A 148 -41.55 -51.40 -15.69
CA LEU A 148 -41.52 -50.02 -16.19
C LEU A 148 -41.14 -48.98 -15.10
N PRO A 149 -41.72 -48.99 -13.88
CA PRO A 149 -41.26 -48.17 -12.78
C PRO A 149 -39.78 -48.35 -12.38
N LEU A 150 -39.25 -49.57 -12.45
CA LEU A 150 -37.86 -49.85 -12.10
C LEU A 150 -36.90 -49.23 -13.12
N LEU A 151 -37.21 -49.38 -14.40
CA LEU A 151 -36.46 -48.73 -15.48
C LEU A 151 -36.50 -47.20 -15.35
N LYS A 152 -37.66 -46.64 -14.99
CA LYS A 152 -37.78 -45.19 -14.71
C LYS A 152 -36.89 -44.77 -13.54
N THR A 153 -36.92 -45.49 -12.43
CA THR A 153 -36.09 -45.18 -11.25
C THR A 153 -34.61 -45.26 -11.62
N LYS A 154 -34.18 -46.28 -12.38
CA LYS A 154 -32.81 -46.38 -12.89
C LYS A 154 -32.41 -45.16 -13.73
N ALA A 155 -33.24 -44.79 -14.71
CA ALA A 155 -32.98 -43.63 -15.56
C ALA A 155 -32.87 -42.31 -14.76
N VAL A 156 -33.69 -42.17 -13.71
CA VAL A 156 -33.62 -41.03 -12.78
C VAL A 156 -32.33 -41.06 -11.97
N ILE A 157 -31.92 -42.21 -11.43
CA ILE A 157 -30.66 -42.35 -10.69
C ILE A 157 -29.47 -41.99 -11.58
N ASP A 158 -29.43 -42.52 -12.81
CA ASP A 158 -28.36 -42.25 -13.77
C ASP A 158 -28.30 -40.75 -14.14
N ALA A 159 -29.46 -40.10 -14.27
CA ALA A 159 -29.52 -38.65 -14.52
C ALA A 159 -29.00 -37.83 -13.33
N ASN A 160 -29.39 -38.19 -12.10
CA ASN A 160 -28.91 -37.50 -10.89
C ASN A 160 -27.41 -37.69 -10.67
N LEU A 161 -26.86 -38.87 -11.05
CA LEU A 161 -25.42 -39.11 -10.96
C LEU A 161 -24.64 -38.14 -11.87
N ARG A 162 -25.06 -38.01 -13.13
CA ARG A 162 -24.46 -37.05 -14.08
C ARG A 162 -24.59 -35.61 -13.59
N GLU A 163 -25.75 -35.25 -13.05
CA GLU A 163 -25.97 -33.90 -12.53
C GLU A 163 -25.10 -33.61 -11.31
N LYS A 164 -24.91 -34.59 -10.41
CA LYS A 164 -23.98 -34.49 -9.29
C LYS A 164 -22.53 -34.28 -9.76
N GLU A 165 -22.09 -35.01 -10.78
CA GLU A 165 -20.75 -34.85 -11.35
C GLU A 165 -20.55 -33.43 -11.90
N ASN A 166 -21.52 -32.92 -12.68
CA ASN A 166 -21.49 -31.54 -13.17
C ASN A 166 -21.43 -30.51 -12.03
N PHE A 167 -22.14 -30.72 -10.93
CA PHE A 167 -22.07 -29.82 -9.77
C PHE A 167 -20.72 -29.87 -9.06
N ASN A 168 -20.07 -31.04 -9.01
CA ASN A 168 -18.72 -31.14 -8.45
C ASN A 168 -17.71 -30.37 -9.31
N GLU A 169 -17.79 -30.50 -10.64
CA GLU A 169 -16.95 -29.75 -11.57
C GLU A 169 -17.14 -28.23 -11.42
N LEU A 170 -18.40 -27.78 -11.37
CA LEU A 170 -18.72 -26.37 -11.16
C LEU A 170 -18.23 -25.87 -9.79
N GLN A 171 -18.31 -26.72 -8.75
CA GLN A 171 -17.81 -26.37 -7.43
C GLN A 171 -16.29 -26.16 -7.43
N GLU A 172 -15.53 -27.01 -8.13
CA GLU A 172 -14.08 -26.86 -8.27
C GLU A 172 -13.73 -25.63 -9.12
N GLU A 173 -14.49 -25.34 -10.18
CA GLU A 173 -14.30 -24.14 -10.98
C GLU A 173 -14.50 -22.86 -10.14
N ILE A 174 -15.60 -22.79 -9.38
CA ILE A 174 -15.87 -21.66 -8.49
C ILE A 174 -14.77 -21.51 -7.43
N ARG A 175 -14.30 -22.62 -6.84
CA ARG A 175 -13.18 -22.60 -5.89
C ARG A 175 -11.91 -22.04 -6.52
N SER A 176 -11.59 -22.46 -7.74
CA SER A 176 -10.44 -21.94 -8.48
C SER A 176 -10.56 -20.45 -8.75
N GLN A 177 -11.73 -19.97 -9.20
CA GLN A 177 -11.99 -18.55 -9.43
C GLN A 177 -11.87 -17.72 -8.14
N ILE A 178 -12.35 -18.24 -7.00
CA ILE A 178 -12.20 -17.58 -5.69
C ILE A 178 -10.72 -17.43 -5.33
N LEU A 179 -9.93 -18.50 -5.49
CA LEU A 179 -8.50 -18.46 -5.19
C LEU A 179 -7.76 -17.47 -6.11
N GLN A 180 -8.11 -17.45 -7.40
CA GLN A 180 -7.54 -16.49 -8.35
C GLN A 180 -7.89 -15.05 -7.95
N ALA A 181 -9.17 -14.77 -7.66
CA ALA A 181 -9.59 -13.43 -7.26
C ALA A 181 -8.92 -12.98 -5.94
N GLN A 182 -8.68 -13.90 -5.01
CA GLN A 182 -7.93 -13.60 -3.78
C GLN A 182 -6.47 -13.24 -4.07
N ALA A 183 -5.81 -13.96 -4.99
CA ALA A 183 -4.45 -13.64 -5.43
C ALA A 183 -4.40 -12.26 -6.12
N ASP A 184 -5.33 -11.99 -7.04
CA ASP A 184 -5.42 -10.70 -7.75
C ASP A 184 -5.63 -9.54 -6.77
N ILE A 185 -6.46 -9.71 -5.74
CA ILE A 185 -6.67 -8.72 -4.69
C ILE A 185 -5.36 -8.42 -3.96
N GLU A 186 -4.57 -9.44 -3.63
CA GLU A 186 -3.31 -9.24 -2.91
C GLU A 186 -2.26 -8.53 -3.77
N ASP A 187 -2.16 -8.89 -5.04
CA ASP A 187 -1.29 -8.20 -5.99
C ASP A 187 -1.70 -6.74 -6.18
N LEU A 188 -3.00 -6.45 -6.32
CA LEU A 188 -3.51 -5.09 -6.45
C LEU A 188 -3.25 -4.25 -5.18
N LYS A 189 -3.33 -4.85 -3.99
CA LYS A 189 -2.94 -4.15 -2.75
C LYS A 189 -1.47 -3.78 -2.75
N LYS A 190 -0.59 -4.67 -3.19
CA LYS A 190 0.84 -4.40 -3.29
C LYS A 190 1.12 -3.25 -4.26
N GLN A 191 0.56 -3.31 -5.46
CA GLN A 191 0.68 -2.23 -6.45
C GLN A 191 0.15 -0.89 -5.93
N LEU A 192 -0.95 -0.91 -5.16
CA LEU A 192 -1.48 0.29 -4.54
C LEU A 192 -0.52 0.90 -3.51
N GLN A 193 0.16 0.07 -2.70
CA GLN A 193 1.16 0.58 -1.76
C GLN A 193 2.37 1.17 -2.48
N GLU A 194 2.86 0.51 -3.53
CA GLU A 194 3.96 1.01 -4.36
C GLU A 194 3.61 2.37 -5.00
N SER A 195 2.40 2.49 -5.55
CA SER A 195 1.91 3.75 -6.13
C SER A 195 1.77 4.87 -5.10
N LYS A 196 1.36 4.56 -3.87
CA LYS A 196 1.32 5.55 -2.76
C LYS A 196 2.71 6.07 -2.41
N ILE A 197 3.70 5.19 -2.34
CA ILE A 197 5.09 5.56 -2.06
C ILE A 197 5.63 6.43 -3.20
N GLU A 198 5.41 6.04 -4.47
CA GLU A 198 5.83 6.84 -5.63
C GLU A 198 5.21 8.24 -5.60
N ARG A 199 3.92 8.33 -5.24
CA ARG A 199 3.24 9.62 -5.08
C ARG A 199 3.86 10.46 -3.96
N GLN A 200 4.13 9.88 -2.79
CA GLN A 200 4.79 10.59 -1.68
C GLN A 200 6.15 11.15 -2.11
N HIS A 201 6.98 10.34 -2.77
CA HIS A 201 8.28 10.80 -3.27
C HIS A 201 8.14 11.96 -4.28
N LYS A 202 7.11 11.92 -5.15
CA LYS A 202 6.83 13.02 -6.07
C LYS A 202 6.42 14.29 -5.33
N GLU A 203 5.56 14.19 -4.33
CA GLU A 203 5.12 15.31 -3.50
C GLU A 203 6.30 15.92 -2.71
N GLU A 204 7.17 15.09 -2.13
CA GLU A 204 8.39 15.52 -1.44
C GLU A 204 9.38 16.23 -2.38
N CYS A 205 9.61 15.66 -3.56
CA CYS A 205 10.46 16.27 -4.59
C CYS A 205 9.88 17.60 -5.08
N GLU A 206 8.56 17.72 -5.20
CA GLU A 206 7.91 18.97 -5.55
C GLU A 206 8.03 20.02 -4.43
N ALA A 207 7.90 19.61 -3.16
CA ALA A 207 8.13 20.49 -2.01
C ALA A 207 9.56 21.05 -2.00
N ILE A 208 10.56 20.18 -2.20
CA ILE A 208 11.97 20.60 -2.33
C ILE A 208 12.15 21.53 -3.53
N ARG A 209 11.54 21.23 -4.68
CA ARG A 209 11.60 22.10 -5.87
C ARG A 209 11.05 23.50 -5.57
N ARG A 210 9.94 23.61 -4.84
CA ARG A 210 9.37 24.90 -4.41
C ARG A 210 10.34 25.65 -3.50
N LEU A 211 10.95 24.98 -2.52
CA LEU A 211 11.96 25.58 -1.64
C LEU A 211 13.20 26.08 -2.42
N VAL A 212 13.69 25.29 -3.38
CA VAL A 212 14.81 25.68 -4.25
C VAL A 212 14.44 26.88 -5.12
N SER A 213 13.20 26.97 -5.61
CA SER A 213 12.75 28.10 -6.44
C SER A 213 12.65 29.43 -5.69
N LEU A 214 12.56 29.41 -4.36
CA LEU A 214 12.61 30.61 -3.52
C LEU A 214 14.03 31.18 -3.40
N GLN A 215 15.05 30.36 -3.69
CA GLN A 215 16.45 30.77 -3.63
C GLN A 215 16.87 31.41 -4.96
N PRO A 216 17.74 32.44 -4.94
CA PRO A 216 18.23 33.06 -6.15
C PRO A 216 19.05 32.08 -7.00
N PRO A 217 19.12 32.27 -8.33
CA PRO A 217 19.95 31.44 -9.20
C PRO A 217 21.41 31.47 -8.76
N ARG A 218 22.03 30.28 -8.68
CA ARG A 218 23.43 30.15 -8.25
C ARG A 218 24.40 31.00 -9.07
N SER A 219 24.12 31.22 -10.35
CA SER A 219 24.91 32.09 -11.23
C SER A 219 24.92 33.56 -10.77
N GLU A 220 23.80 34.06 -10.26
CA GLU A 220 23.71 35.42 -9.73
C GLU A 220 24.51 35.53 -8.43
N THR A 221 24.32 34.59 -7.50
CA THR A 221 25.10 34.55 -6.25
C THR A 221 26.59 34.41 -6.54
N GLN A 222 26.99 33.58 -7.51
CA GLN A 222 28.39 33.43 -7.90
C GLN A 222 28.98 34.71 -8.51
N LYS A 223 28.19 35.46 -9.29
CA LYS A 223 28.60 36.75 -9.83
C LYS A 223 28.83 37.76 -8.70
N ILE A 224 27.89 37.86 -7.76
CA ILE A 224 28.01 38.75 -6.60
C ILE A 224 29.27 38.41 -5.79
N ILE A 225 29.54 37.12 -5.54
CA ILE A 225 30.77 36.68 -4.86
C ILE A 225 32.00 37.15 -5.63
N SER A 226 32.06 36.92 -6.94
CA SER A 226 33.21 37.32 -7.75
C SER A 226 33.42 38.83 -7.80
N ASP A 227 32.34 39.61 -7.82
CA ASP A 227 32.41 41.07 -7.81
C ASP A 227 32.90 41.60 -6.45
N LEU A 228 32.42 41.02 -5.34
CA LEU A 228 32.90 41.33 -3.99
C LEU A 228 34.37 40.92 -3.79
N GLU A 229 34.81 39.77 -4.31
CA GLU A 229 36.21 39.34 -4.25
C GLU A 229 37.14 40.33 -4.98
N LYS A 230 36.71 40.88 -6.13
CA LYS A 230 37.46 41.91 -6.84
C LYS A 230 37.51 43.23 -6.06
N GLU A 231 36.41 43.61 -5.42
CA GLU A 231 36.34 44.81 -4.60
C GLU A 231 37.28 44.71 -3.39
N ILE A 232 37.29 43.56 -2.69
CA ILE A 232 38.22 43.30 -1.59
C ILE A 232 39.67 43.42 -2.09
N ALA A 233 40.02 42.77 -3.20
CA ALA A 233 41.37 42.84 -3.75
C ALA A 233 41.78 44.28 -4.13
N ALA A 234 40.85 45.09 -4.62
CA ALA A 234 41.09 46.49 -4.94
C ALA A 234 41.33 47.32 -3.66
N LEU A 235 40.51 47.14 -2.63
CA LEU A 235 40.65 47.82 -1.34
C LEU A 235 41.94 47.42 -0.62
N GLU A 236 42.34 46.15 -0.70
CA GLU A 236 43.64 45.69 -0.17
C GLU A 236 44.81 46.35 -0.91
N ALA A 237 44.73 46.46 -2.24
CA ALA A 237 45.74 47.16 -3.03
C ALA A 237 45.84 48.65 -2.67
N GLU A 238 44.70 49.33 -2.48
CA GLU A 238 44.64 50.73 -2.04
C GLU A 238 45.20 50.90 -0.63
N ASN A 239 44.79 50.06 0.32
CA ASN A 239 45.26 50.10 1.70
C ASN A 239 46.78 49.84 1.78
N THR A 240 47.31 48.89 1.00
CA THR A 240 48.76 48.66 0.93
C THR A 240 49.50 49.84 0.31
N ALA A 241 48.95 50.49 -0.72
CA ALA A 241 49.53 51.71 -1.30
C ALA A 241 49.52 52.89 -0.31
N GLY A 242 48.40 53.08 0.40
CA GLY A 242 48.27 54.08 1.46
C GLY A 242 49.25 53.84 2.61
N SER A 243 49.37 52.59 3.06
CA SER A 243 50.33 52.18 4.10
C SER A 243 51.78 52.45 3.69
N ARG A 244 52.17 52.12 2.45
CA ARG A 244 53.50 52.45 1.91
C ARG A 244 53.76 53.96 1.89
N THR A 245 52.76 54.74 1.50
CA THR A 245 52.86 56.21 1.46
C THR A 245 53.03 56.79 2.86
N LEU A 246 52.25 56.29 3.83
CA LEU A 246 52.33 56.72 5.22
C LEU A 246 53.69 56.38 5.85
N GLU A 247 54.24 55.20 5.59
CA GLU A 247 55.60 54.86 6.02
C GLU A 247 56.65 55.78 5.41
N LEU A 248 56.54 56.10 4.11
CA LEU A 248 57.45 57.02 3.46
C LEU A 248 57.41 58.40 4.14
N ARG A 249 56.22 58.92 4.45
CA ARG A 249 56.07 60.20 5.16
C ARG A 249 56.64 60.13 6.58
N LYS A 250 56.43 59.03 7.31
CA LYS A 250 57.06 58.83 8.62
C LYS A 250 58.59 58.90 8.54
N LYS A 251 59.19 58.26 7.53
CA LYS A 251 60.64 58.33 7.29
C LYS A 251 61.10 59.75 6.94
N GLN A 252 60.35 60.47 6.10
CA GLN A 252 60.64 61.86 5.75
C GLN A 252 60.58 62.80 6.97
N PHE A 253 59.56 62.66 7.82
CA PHE A 253 59.43 63.44 9.06
C PHE A 253 60.53 63.10 10.07
N SER A 254 60.89 61.82 10.22
CA SER A 254 62.00 61.42 11.07
C SER A 254 63.32 62.07 10.65
N LEU A 255 63.58 62.15 9.34
CA LEU A 255 64.75 62.84 8.81
C LEU A 255 64.72 64.34 9.10
N LEU A 256 63.58 64.99 8.89
CA LEU A 256 63.42 66.42 9.20
C LEU A 256 63.68 66.71 10.68
N LEU A 257 63.12 65.90 11.59
CA LEU A 257 63.35 66.04 13.03
C LEU A 257 64.83 65.88 13.39
N HIS A 258 65.52 64.93 12.76
CA HIS A 258 66.96 64.75 12.96
C HIS A 258 67.77 65.97 12.53
N VAL A 259 67.46 66.57 11.36
CA VAL A 259 68.12 67.80 10.89
C VAL A 259 67.83 68.99 11.82
N VAL A 260 66.60 69.12 12.31
CA VAL A 260 66.25 70.15 13.30
C VAL A 260 67.06 69.98 14.58
N ASP A 261 67.19 68.75 15.07
CA ASP A 261 67.99 68.41 16.25
C ASP A 261 69.48 68.72 16.03
N GLU A 262 70.04 68.35 14.88
CA GLU A 262 71.43 68.70 14.51
C GLU A 262 71.66 70.21 14.47
N LEU A 263 70.72 70.98 13.90
CA LEU A 263 70.82 72.45 13.89
C LEU A 263 70.71 73.05 15.29
N GLN A 264 69.83 72.52 16.14
CA GLN A 264 69.73 72.96 17.55
C GLN A 264 71.02 72.65 18.31
N ASN A 265 71.56 71.43 18.16
CA ASN A 265 72.83 71.05 18.76
C ASN A 265 73.97 71.95 18.26
N THR A 266 74.02 72.25 16.96
CA THR A 266 75.02 73.16 16.37
C THR A 266 74.92 74.57 16.96
N ILE A 267 73.70 75.14 17.06
CA ILE A 267 73.49 76.47 17.65
C ILE A 267 73.87 76.47 19.14
N GLU A 268 73.53 75.42 19.88
CA GLU A 268 73.93 75.29 21.28
C GLU A 268 75.45 75.16 21.44
N GLU A 269 76.12 74.43 20.56
CA GLU A 269 77.58 74.30 20.52
C GLU A 269 78.25 75.64 20.16
N GLU A 270 77.74 76.37 19.17
CA GLU A 270 78.20 77.72 18.82
C GLU A 270 77.99 78.69 19.99
N GLN A 271 76.85 78.66 20.67
CA GLN A 271 76.60 79.48 21.86
C GLN A 271 77.55 79.13 23.02
N LYS A 272 77.81 77.83 23.25
CA LYS A 272 78.78 77.36 24.25
C LYS A 272 80.20 77.80 23.87
N SER A 273 80.59 77.65 22.62
CA SER A 273 81.89 78.07 22.09
C SER A 273 82.08 79.57 22.19
N LEU A 274 81.08 80.38 21.84
CA LEU A 274 81.13 81.84 21.93
C LEU A 274 81.14 82.33 23.38
N ALA A 275 80.44 81.63 24.28
CA ALA A 275 80.54 81.86 25.72
C ALA A 275 81.93 81.49 26.27
N GLU A 276 82.55 80.41 25.77
CA GLU A 276 83.90 79.98 26.15
C GLU A 276 84.97 80.93 25.61
N GLU A 277 84.81 81.44 24.39
CA GLU A 277 85.69 82.44 23.76
C GLU A 277 85.58 83.81 24.46
N LEU A 278 84.37 84.23 24.86
CA LEU A 278 84.16 85.40 25.72
C LEU A 278 84.82 85.20 27.10
N ARG A 279 84.76 83.99 27.66
CA ARG A 279 85.41 83.63 28.93
C ARG A 279 86.94 83.74 28.81
N LEU A 280 87.53 83.24 27.71
CA LEU A 280 88.95 83.33 27.42
C LEU A 280 89.40 84.77 27.14
N ALA A 281 88.60 85.57 26.42
CA ALA A 281 88.89 87.00 26.20
C ALA A 281 88.84 87.82 27.51
N MET A 282 87.93 87.49 28.43
CA MET A 282 87.92 88.05 29.79
C MET A 282 89.14 87.60 30.62
N GLU A 283 89.61 86.36 30.44
CA GLU A 283 90.84 85.86 31.07
C GLU A 283 92.11 86.50 30.46
N GLU A 284 92.15 86.80 29.15
CA GLU A 284 93.24 87.55 28.50
C GLU A 284 93.26 89.04 28.89
N HIS A 285 92.09 89.69 29.05
CA HIS A 285 92.02 91.06 29.60
C HIS A 285 92.43 91.13 31.07
N LYS A 286 92.22 90.04 31.84
CA LYS A 286 92.73 89.91 33.20
C LYS A 286 94.25 89.70 33.22
N ASN A 287 94.80 88.96 32.28
CA ASN A 287 96.25 88.70 32.18
C ASN A 287 97.04 89.89 31.57
N SER A 288 96.41 90.82 30.85
CA SER A 288 97.06 92.07 30.37
C SER A 288 97.02 93.23 31.39
N LEU A 289 96.27 93.09 32.50
CA LEU A 289 96.20 94.08 33.58
C LEU A 289 97.04 93.71 34.82
N GLU A 290 97.75 92.57 34.82
CA GLU A 290 98.66 92.19 35.92
C GLU A 290 100.14 92.54 35.68
N ASP A 291 100.51 93.14 34.53
CA ASP A 291 101.88 93.63 34.25
C ASP A 291 102.05 95.17 34.35
N ALA A 292 101.06 95.87 34.91
CA ALA A 292 101.14 97.33 35.12
C ALA A 292 100.46 97.83 36.39
N SER A 293 100.78 97.26 37.57
CA SER A 293 100.67 98.00 38.85
C SER A 293 101.39 97.27 39.98
N GLY A 294 102.71 97.44 40.06
CA GLY A 294 103.44 97.24 41.31
C GLY A 294 103.27 98.43 42.26
N GLY A 295 103.12 98.16 43.56
CA GLY A 295 103.71 99.00 44.61
C GLY A 295 102.84 99.42 45.80
N SER A 296 103.32 99.00 46.99
CA SER A 296 103.16 99.56 48.35
C SER A 296 101.95 99.09 49.19
N GLU A 297 102.08 98.26 50.24
CA GLU A 297 102.85 98.33 51.51
C GLU A 297 102.10 99.03 52.66
N ALA A 298 101.78 98.26 53.73
CA ALA A 298 101.68 98.62 55.18
C ALA A 298 100.79 97.58 55.92
N MET A 299 101.30 96.72 56.81
CA MET A 299 101.60 96.91 58.26
C MET A 299 100.37 96.99 59.20
N ALA A 300 100.20 95.95 60.02
CA ALA A 300 99.71 95.91 61.43
C ALA A 300 99.64 94.41 61.83
N VAL A 301 100.44 93.83 62.74
CA VAL A 301 100.58 93.99 64.20
C VAL A 301 99.23 93.99 64.93
N ASP A 302 98.80 92.83 65.42
CA ASP A 302 98.94 92.39 66.83
C ASP A 302 98.95 90.85 66.91
#